data_AF-A0A3C0I5C0-F1
#
_entry.id   AF-A0A3C0I5C0-F1
#
_cell.length_a   1.000
_cell.length_b   1.000
_cell.length_c   1.000
_cell.angle_alpha   90.00
_cell.angle_beta   90.00
_cell.angle_gamma   90.00
#
_symmetry.space_group_name_H-M   'P 1'
#
loop_
_entity.id
_entity.type
_entity.pdbx_description
1 polymer ?
#
loop_
_entity_poly.entity_id
_entity_poly.type
_entity_poly.pdbx_seq_one_letter_code
_entity_poly.pdbx_strand_id
1 'polypeptide(L)'
;METITRANLSLSAMTIYETLQKLSDDNKSCRASYNEITQKSGYGKTTVHKAINELDWKQWIIKKQREGENGGIINNEYELLKEFV
;
A
#
# COMPACT_ATOMS: atom_id res chain seq x y z
N MET A 1 14.70 8.92 -16.50
CA MET A 1 13.62 8.15 -15.84
C MET A 1 14.26 6.88 -15.32
N GLU A 2 14.47 6.75 -14.01
CA GLU A 2 15.01 5.51 -13.44
C GLU A 2 13.95 4.41 -13.49
N THR A 3 14.23 3.35 -14.24
CA THR A 3 13.40 2.15 -14.30
C THR A 3 13.60 1.38 -13.00
N ILE A 4 12.72 1.58 -12.02
CA ILE A 4 12.84 0.93 -10.73
C ILE A 4 12.48 -0.55 -10.90
N THR A 5 13.51 -1.39 -10.94
CA THR A 5 13.37 -2.83 -11.06
C THR A 5 12.63 -3.39 -9.84
N ARG A 6 11.68 -4.29 -10.09
CA ARG A 6 11.01 -5.16 -9.08
C ARG A 6 12.00 -5.87 -8.13
N ALA A 7 13.28 -5.94 -8.50
CA ALA A 7 14.35 -6.66 -7.81
C ALA A 7 14.67 -6.20 -6.37
N ASN A 8 14.09 -5.10 -5.88
CA ASN A 8 14.41 -4.57 -4.55
C ASN A 8 13.23 -4.60 -3.56
N LEU A 9 12.16 -5.33 -3.86
CA LEU A 9 11.04 -5.56 -2.94
C LEU A 9 10.93 -7.03 -2.56
N SER A 10 10.52 -7.30 -1.33
CA SER A 10 10.08 -8.64 -0.93
C SER A 10 8.87 -9.09 -1.77
N LEU A 11 8.71 -10.41 -1.93
CA LEU A 11 7.54 -10.96 -2.63
C LEU A 11 6.23 -10.48 -2.00
N SER A 12 6.18 -10.43 -0.68
CA SER A 12 5.05 -9.86 0.05
C SER A 12 4.82 -8.39 -0.29
N ALA A 13 5.87 -7.55 -0.35
CA ALA A 13 5.72 -6.15 -0.69
C ALA A 13 5.22 -5.95 -2.13
N MET A 14 5.69 -6.76 -3.08
CA MET A 14 5.19 -6.74 -4.46
C MET A 14 3.69 -7.08 -4.52
N THR A 15 3.27 -8.18 -3.90
CA THR A 15 1.85 -8.59 -3.88
C THR A 15 0.96 -7.55 -3.18
N ILE A 16 1.43 -6.96 -2.07
CA ILE A 16 0.69 -5.90 -1.38
C ILE A 16 0.59 -4.66 -2.25
N TYR A 17 1.67 -4.28 -2.96
CA TYR A 17 1.63 -3.15 -3.87
C TYR A 17 0.60 -3.34 -4.99
N GLU A 18 0.61 -4.51 -5.63
CA GLU A 18 -0.38 -4.86 -6.66
C GLU A 18 -1.81 -4.87 -6.10
N THR A 19 -1.98 -5.31 -4.85
CA THR A 19 -3.28 -5.26 -4.16
C THR A 19 -3.73 -3.82 -3.95
N LEU A 20 -2.86 -2.93 -3.46
CA LEU A 20 -3.16 -1.51 -3.28
C LEU A 20 -3.47 -0.83 -4.62
N GLN A 21 -2.74 -1.16 -5.68
CA GLN A 21 -2.98 -0.65 -7.05
C GLN A 21 -4.33 -1.08 -7.62
N LYS A 22 -4.78 -2.31 -7.34
CA LYS A 22 -6.11 -2.76 -7.76
C LYS A 22 -7.25 -2.10 -6.96
N LEU A 23 -6.96 -1.65 -5.75
CA LEU A 23 -7.91 -1.00 -4.84
C LEU A 23 -7.83 0.53 -4.90
N SER A 24 -6.86 1.09 -5.62
CA SER A 24 -6.70 2.54 -5.73
C SER A 24 -7.71 3.14 -6.68
N ASP A 25 -8.11 4.38 -6.39
CA ASP A 25 -8.89 5.21 -7.29
C ASP A 25 -8.05 5.74 -8.47
N ASP A 26 -8.69 6.50 -9.35
CA ASP A 26 -8.06 7.12 -10.52
C ASP A 26 -6.92 8.10 -10.15
N ASN A 27 -6.87 8.55 -8.89
CA ASN A 27 -5.81 9.43 -8.38
C ASN A 27 -4.67 8.66 -7.73
N LYS A 28 -4.59 7.33 -7.93
CA LYS A 28 -3.58 6.46 -7.32
C LYS A 28 -3.61 6.50 -5.78
N SER A 29 -4.77 6.82 -5.19
CA SER A 29 -5.00 6.77 -3.76
C SER A 29 -5.79 5.53 -3.37
N CYS A 30 -5.32 4.80 -2.37
CA CYS A 30 -5.99 3.62 -1.83
C CYS A 30 -6.39 3.88 -0.38
N ARG A 31 -7.66 3.65 -0.06
CA ARG A 31 -8.23 3.85 1.28
C ARG A 31 -8.61 2.54 1.96
N ALA A 32 -8.04 1.43 1.47
CA ALA A 32 -8.35 0.09 1.96
C ALA A 32 -7.94 -0.08 3.42
N SER A 33 -8.75 -0.77 4.21
CA SER A 33 -8.37 -1.11 5.59
C SER A 33 -7.31 -2.22 5.62
N TYR A 34 -6.54 -2.34 6.70
CA TYR A 34 -5.63 -3.48 6.88
C TYR A 34 -6.35 -4.83 6.74
N ASN A 35 -7.58 -4.95 7.23
CA ASN A 35 -8.37 -6.19 7.10
C ASN A 35 -8.68 -6.48 5.62
N GLU A 36 -9.09 -5.47 4.86
CA GLU A 36 -9.35 -5.61 3.43
C GLU A 36 -8.08 -6.01 2.67
N ILE A 37 -6.94 -5.38 2.96
CA ILE A 37 -5.65 -5.71 2.36
C ILE A 37 -5.27 -7.16 2.69
N THR A 38 -5.46 -7.61 3.94
CA THR A 38 -5.18 -9.01 4.31
C THR A 38 -6.07 -10.00 3.55
N GLN A 39 -7.37 -9.71 3.41
CA GLN A 39 -8.31 -10.57 2.70
C GLN A 39 -8.00 -10.66 1.20
N LYS A 40 -7.63 -9.54 0.58
CA LYS A 40 -7.34 -9.48 -0.87
C LYS A 40 -5.97 -10.03 -1.23
N SER A 41 -4.98 -9.86 -0.36
CA SER A 41 -3.61 -10.34 -0.60
C SER A 41 -3.36 -11.78 -0.18
N GLY A 42 -4.22 -12.35 0.68
CA GLY A 42 -4.02 -13.67 1.27
C GLY A 42 -2.95 -13.73 2.37
N TYR A 43 -2.32 -12.60 2.71
CA TYR A 43 -1.31 -12.52 3.77
C TYR A 43 -1.93 -12.17 5.13
N GLY A 44 -1.33 -12.70 6.20
CA GLY A 44 -1.68 -12.34 7.57
C GLY A 44 -1.26 -10.90 7.93
N LYS A 45 -1.90 -10.33 8.96
CA LYS A 45 -1.71 -8.94 9.40
C LYS A 45 -0.24 -8.54 9.59
N THR A 46 0.55 -9.39 10.24
CA THR A 46 1.98 -9.13 10.48
C THR A 46 2.76 -8.99 9.18
N THR A 47 2.49 -9.83 8.18
CA THR A 47 3.16 -9.77 6.88
C THR A 47 2.72 -8.52 6.12
N VAL A 48 1.43 -8.19 6.14
CA VAL A 48 0.91 -6.96 5.55
C VAL A 48 1.57 -5.72 6.17
N HIS A 49 1.68 -5.64 7.50
CA HIS A 49 2.36 -4.54 8.18
C HIS A 49 3.83 -4.40 7.75
N LYS A 50 4.57 -5.51 7.70
CA LYS A 50 5.97 -5.49 7.26
C LYS A 50 6.10 -5.04 5.81
N ALA A 51 5.26 -5.55 4.93
CA ALA A 51 5.22 -5.19 3.52
C ALA A 51 4.88 -3.71 3.31
N ILE A 52 3.87 -3.18 3.99
CA ILE A 52 3.51 -1.75 3.92
C ILE A 52 4.65 -0.87 4.43
N ASN A 53 5.31 -1.24 5.52
CA ASN A 53 6.46 -0.49 6.02
C ASN A 53 7.65 -0.55 5.07
N GLU A 54 7.88 -1.69 4.41
CA GLU A 54 8.91 -1.80 3.38
C GLU A 54 8.61 -0.90 2.18
N LEU A 55 7.37 -0.88 1.71
CA LEU A 55 6.93 -0.03 0.60
C LEU A 55 7.08 1.45 0.95
N ASP A 56 6.69 1.85 2.16
CA ASP A 56 6.83 3.22 2.68
C ASP A 56 8.32 3.62 2.78
N TRP A 57 9.14 2.77 3.41
CA TRP A 57 10.57 3.01 3.57
C TRP A 57 11.31 3.12 2.23
N LYS A 58 10.95 2.31 1.24
CA LYS A 58 11.50 2.35 -0.12
C LYS A 58 10.80 3.38 -1.03
N GLN A 59 9.92 4.22 -0.46
CA GLN A 59 9.22 5.30 -1.14
C GLN A 59 8.44 4.83 -2.37
N TRP A 60 7.77 3.69 -2.25
CA TRP A 60 6.79 3.21 -3.22
C TRP A 60 5.39 3.71 -2.90
N ILE A 61 5.12 3.96 -1.62
CA ILE A 61 3.87 4.54 -1.15
C ILE A 61 4.14 5.67 -0.15
N ILE A 62 3.14 6.51 0.08
CA ILE A 62 3.07 7.41 1.24
C ILE A 62 1.86 7.00 2.08
N LYS A 63 2.06 6.81 3.39
CA LYS A 63 0.95 6.68 4.35
C LYS A 63 0.45 8.05 4.74
N LYS A 64 -0.83 8.31 4.53
CA LYS A 64 -1.52 9.53 4.94
C LYS A 64 -2.54 9.24 6.04
N GLN A 65 -2.71 10.25 6.88
CA GLN A 65 -3.82 10.36 7.80
C GLN A 65 -4.99 10.99 7.08
N ARG A 66 -6.18 10.44 7.31
CA ARG A 66 -7.44 11.03 6.88
C ARG A 66 -8.38 11.17 8.05
N GLU A 67 -9.31 12.09 7.92
CA GLU A 67 -10.46 12.16 8.81
C GLU A 67 -11.42 11.01 8.48
N GLY A 68 -11.85 10.32 9.52
CA GLY A 68 -12.89 9.32 9.49
C GLY A 68 -14.27 9.98 9.58
N GLU A 69 -15.31 9.21 9.27
CA GLU A 69 -16.70 9.72 9.23
C GLU A 69 -17.19 10.27 10.58
N ASN A 70 -16.56 9.86 11.69
CA ASN A 70 -16.87 10.31 13.04
C ASN A 70 -15.88 11.38 13.59
N GLY A 71 -15.09 12.02 12.72
CA GLY A 71 -14.06 12.99 13.13
C GLY A 71 -12.79 12.38 13.75
N GLY A 72 -12.70 11.04 13.82
CA GLY A 72 -11.50 10.34 14.27
C GLY A 72 -10.43 10.29 13.18
N ILE A 73 -9.15 10.30 13.55
CA ILE A 73 -8.05 10.17 12.58
C ILE A 73 -7.83 8.69 12.22
N ILE A 74 -7.86 8.37 10.93
CA ILE A 74 -7.63 7.02 10.39
C ILE A 74 -6.34 7.02 9.55
N ASN A 75 -5.47 6.01 9.79
CA ASN A 75 -4.17 5.86 9.13
C ASN A 75 -4.23 4.77 8.05
N ASN A 76 -5.13 4.90 7.08
CA ASN A 76 -5.33 3.89 6.02
C ASN A 76 -5.41 4.49 4.61
N GLU A 77 -4.91 5.70 4.42
CA GLU A 77 -4.76 6.27 3.08
C GLU A 77 -3.33 6.03 2.59
N TYR A 78 -3.22 5.42 1.41
CA TYR A 78 -1.96 5.05 0.78
C TYR A 78 -1.91 5.69 -0.62
N GLU A 79 -0.96 6.59 -0.85
CA GLU A 79 -0.71 7.17 -2.17
C GLU A 79 0.39 6.38 -2.89
N LEU A 80 0.12 5.90 -4.10
CA LEU A 80 1.07 5.13 -4.90
C LEU A 80 1.98 6.07 -5.70
N LEU A 81 3.28 5.97 -5.47
CA LEU A 81 4.26 6.89 -6.07
C LEU A 81 4.90 6.37 -7.36
N LYS A 82 4.80 5.06 -7.63
CA LYS A 82 5.55 4.37 -8.68
C LYS A 82 4.63 3.56 -9.57
N GLU A 83 5.11 3.13 -10.72
CA GLU A 83 4.42 2.13 -11.54
C GLU A 83 5.38 0.98 -11.83
N PHE A 84 4.87 -0.24 -11.77
CA PHE A 84 5.60 -1.36 -12.34
C PHE A 84 5.55 -1.19 -13.86
N VAL A 85 6.72 -0.94 -14.46
CA VAL A 85 6.93 -0.98 -15.91
C VAL A 85 7.42 -2.37 -16.28
#